data_AF-A0A377BNC1-F1
#
_entry.id   AF-A0A377BNC1-F1
#
_cell.length_a   1.000
_cell.length_b   1.000
_cell.length_c   1.000
_cell.angle_alpha   90.00
_cell.angle_beta   90.00
_cell.angle_gamma   90.00
#
_symmetry.space_group_name_H-M   'P 1'
#
loop_
_entity.id
_entity.type
_entity.pdbx_description
1 polymer ?
#
loop_
_entity_poly.entity_id
_entity_poly.type
_entity_poly.pdbx_seq_one_letter_code
_entity_poly.pdbx_strand_id
1 'polypeptide(L)'
;MKPGVTTDWKETADGVYKATYTAYTKGSGLTAKLLMQNWNEDLHTAGFIIDANPQSAKIATLSASNNGVLANENAANTVSVNVADEGSNPINDHTVTFAVLSGSATSFNNQNTAKTDVNGLATFDLKSSKQETTRLKSPLKMA
;
A
#
# COMPACT_ATOMS: atom_id res chain seq x y z
N MET A 1 4.30 -19.08 -0.61
CA MET A 1 5.75 -19.36 -0.62
C MET A 1 6.49 -18.08 -0.95
N LYS A 2 7.51 -17.75 -0.15
CA LYS A 2 8.43 -16.61 -0.32
C LYS A 2 9.28 -16.87 -1.59
N PRO A 3 9.59 -15.88 -2.44
CA PRO A 3 10.36 -16.14 -3.64
C PRO A 3 11.70 -16.75 -3.27
N GLY A 4 11.93 -17.98 -3.76
CA GLY A 4 13.22 -18.63 -3.69
C GLY A 4 14.20 -17.86 -4.55
N VAL A 5 15.31 -17.44 -3.94
CA VAL A 5 16.48 -16.94 -4.65
C VAL A 5 17.04 -18.12 -5.45
N THR A 6 16.84 -18.16 -6.76
CA THR A 6 17.70 -18.98 -7.62
C THR A 6 18.99 -18.19 -7.83
N THR A 7 20.10 -18.77 -7.38
CA THR A 7 21.46 -18.22 -7.38
C THR A 7 22.16 -18.31 -8.75
N ASP A 8 21.40 -18.48 -9.83
CA ASP A 8 21.96 -18.86 -11.13
C ASP A 8 22.40 -17.62 -11.91
N TRP A 9 23.51 -17.04 -11.48
CA TRP A 9 24.30 -16.12 -12.30
C TRP A 9 24.82 -16.88 -13.52
N LYS A 10 24.48 -16.40 -14.72
CA LYS A 10 24.91 -17.01 -15.99
C LYS A 10 25.90 -16.11 -16.70
N GLU A 11 27.03 -16.67 -17.12
CA GLU A 11 27.95 -15.98 -18.02
C GLU A 11 27.31 -15.80 -19.40
N THR A 12 27.27 -14.56 -19.88
CA THR A 12 26.65 -14.17 -21.15
C THR A 12 27.66 -13.69 -22.19
N ALA A 13 28.87 -13.38 -21.73
CA ALA A 13 30.09 -13.10 -22.49
C ALA A 13 31.26 -13.25 -21.51
N ASP A 14 32.50 -13.35 -22.00
CA ASP A 14 33.70 -13.51 -21.17
C ASP A 14 33.73 -12.47 -20.03
N GLY A 15 33.64 -12.96 -18.79
CA GLY A 15 33.65 -12.13 -17.58
C GLY A 15 32.35 -11.35 -17.29
N VAL A 16 31.27 -11.57 -18.06
CA VAL A 16 29.98 -10.88 -17.91
C VAL A 16 28.91 -11.84 -17.42
N TYR A 17 28.53 -11.71 -16.15
CA TYR A 17 27.51 -12.54 -15.51
C TYR A 17 26.20 -11.78 -15.36
N LYS A 18 25.07 -12.43 -15.68
CA LYS A 18 23.72 -11.89 -15.54
C LYS A 18 22.82 -12.82 -14.74
N ALA A 19 22.01 -12.24 -13.88
CA ALA A 19 20.89 -12.90 -13.20
C ALA A 19 19.68 -11.96 -13.26
N THR A 20 18.50 -12.55 -13.44
CA THR A 20 17.22 -11.81 -13.44
C THR A 20 16.43 -12.21 -12.22
N TYR A 21 15.98 -11.23 -11.45
CA TYR A 21 15.15 -11.43 -10.26
C TYR A 21 13.81 -10.74 -10.46
N THR A 22 12.73 -11.47 -10.17
CA THR A 22 11.39 -10.86 -10.08
C THR A 22 11.20 -10.34 -8.66
N ALA A 23 10.96 -9.04 -8.56
CA ALA A 23 10.67 -8.35 -7.31
C ALA A 23 9.20 -8.56 -6.91
N TYR A 24 8.96 -8.93 -5.65
CA TYR A 24 7.60 -9.12 -5.12
C TYR A 24 7.31 -8.29 -3.88
N THR A 25 8.31 -7.98 -3.07
CA THR A 25 8.14 -7.30 -1.78
C THR A 25 8.81 -5.94 -1.82
N LYS A 26 8.06 -4.90 -1.44
CA LYS A 26 8.57 -3.54 -1.27
C LYS A 26 9.70 -3.53 -0.24
N GLY A 27 10.78 -2.80 -0.54
CA GLY A 27 11.92 -2.68 0.35
C GLY A 27 13.01 -1.76 -0.20
N SER A 28 13.86 -1.27 0.70
CA SER A 28 14.99 -0.38 0.38
C SER A 28 16.30 -0.97 0.89
N GLY A 29 17.42 -0.62 0.25
CA GLY A 29 18.75 -1.10 0.66
C GLY A 29 18.99 -2.57 0.32
N LEU A 30 18.23 -3.10 -0.66
CA LEU A 30 18.40 -4.45 -1.14
C LEU A 30 19.68 -4.53 -1.99
N THR A 31 20.45 -5.60 -1.83
CA THR A 31 21.71 -5.81 -2.56
C THR A 31 21.70 -7.18 -3.21
N ALA A 32 22.22 -7.27 -4.43
CA ALA A 32 22.53 -8.55 -5.06
C ALA A 32 23.98 -8.92 -4.74
N LYS A 33 24.21 -10.21 -4.50
CA LYS A 33 25.54 -10.78 -4.22
C LYS A 33 25.91 -11.78 -5.31
N LEU A 34 27.11 -11.64 -5.85
CA LEU A 34 27.73 -12.60 -6.76
C LEU A 34 28.80 -13.36 -5.99
N LEU A 35 28.60 -14.67 -5.84
CA LEU A 35 29.57 -15.60 -5.27
C LEU A 35 30.17 -16.43 -6.40
N MET A 36 31.49 -16.41 -6.54
CA MET A 36 32.21 -17.35 -7.40
C MET A 36 33.09 -18.26 -6.55
N GLN A 37 33.03 -19.56 -6.83
CA GLN A 37 33.88 -20.53 -6.16
C GLN A 37 35.36 -20.18 -6.46
N ASN A 38 36.17 -20.04 -5.41
CA ASN A 38 37.60 -19.66 -5.46
C ASN A 38 37.90 -18.18 -5.71
N TRP A 39 36.96 -17.26 -5.53
CA TRP A 39 37.24 -15.82 -5.45
C TRP A 39 37.45 -15.41 -3.98
N ASN A 40 38.42 -14.52 -3.74
CA ASN A 40 38.81 -14.14 -2.37
C ASN A 40 37.78 -13.24 -1.66
N GLU A 41 36.85 -12.61 -2.38
CA GLU A 41 35.88 -11.68 -1.81
C GLU A 41 34.53 -11.73 -2.55
N ASP A 42 33.46 -11.44 -1.82
CA ASP A 42 32.11 -11.32 -2.35
C ASP A 42 31.89 -9.96 -3.04
N LEU A 43 31.36 -9.98 -4.27
CA LEU A 43 30.94 -8.75 -4.94
C LEU A 43 29.46 -8.45 -4.66
N HIS A 44 29.20 -7.21 -4.25
CA HIS A 44 27.86 -6.71 -3.97
C HIS A 44 27.51 -5.55 -4.89
N THR A 45 26.24 -5.45 -5.28
CA THR A 45 25.73 -4.26 -5.94
C THR A 45 25.57 -3.11 -4.95
N ALA A 46 25.44 -1.88 -5.45
CA ALA A 46 24.83 -0.81 -4.68
C ALA A 46 23.41 -1.20 -4.23
N GLY A 47 22.92 -0.55 -3.18
CA GLY A 47 21.56 -0.74 -2.69
C GLY A 47 20.53 -0.26 -3.71
N PHE A 48 19.48 -1.05 -3.94
CA PHE A 48 18.35 -0.69 -4.78
C PHE A 48 17.02 -0.73 -3.99
N ILE A 49 15.98 -0.15 -4.59
CA ILE A 49 14.63 -0.02 -4.02
C ILE A 49 13.65 -0.82 -4.89
N ILE A 50 12.76 -1.56 -4.24
CA ILE A 50 11.56 -2.12 -4.84
C ILE A 50 10.38 -1.36 -4.25
N ASP A 51 9.56 -0.74 -5.11
CA ASP A 51 8.31 -0.07 -4.71
C ASP A 51 7.08 -0.92 -5.01
N ALA A 52 5.99 -0.62 -4.30
CA ALA A 52 4.68 -1.18 -4.61
C ALA A 52 4.21 -0.71 -5.99
N ASN A 53 3.43 -1.53 -6.69
CA ASN A 53 2.91 -1.19 -8.02
C ASN A 53 1.57 -0.42 -7.92
N PRO A 54 1.53 0.90 -8.22
CA PRO A 54 0.29 1.68 -8.10
C PRO A 54 -0.76 1.30 -9.16
N GLN A 55 -0.35 0.72 -10.30
CA GLN A 55 -1.26 0.33 -11.37
C GLN A 55 -2.11 -0.91 -10.99
N SER A 56 -1.66 -1.72 -10.03
CA SER A 56 -2.41 -2.87 -9.50
C SER A 56 -2.99 -2.62 -8.11
N ALA A 57 -3.18 -1.34 -7.75
CA ALA A 57 -3.75 -0.94 -6.47
C ALA A 57 -5.13 -1.56 -6.23
N LYS A 58 -5.35 -2.07 -5.02
CA LYS A 58 -6.63 -2.59 -4.53
C LYS A 58 -6.84 -2.18 -3.07
N ILE A 59 -8.11 -2.13 -2.65
CA ILE A 59 -8.47 -2.04 -1.23
C ILE A 59 -8.15 -3.39 -0.60
N ALA A 60 -7.16 -3.39 0.30
CA ALA A 60 -6.81 -4.57 1.09
C ALA A 60 -7.78 -4.75 2.26
N THR A 61 -8.13 -3.66 2.95
CA THR A 61 -9.10 -3.66 4.06
C THR A 61 -9.90 -2.36 4.06
N LEU A 62 -11.15 -2.43 4.54
CA LEU A 62 -12.00 -1.29 4.82
C LEU A 62 -12.70 -1.54 6.15
N SER A 63 -12.60 -0.60 7.08
CA SER A 63 -13.20 -0.72 8.40
C SER A 63 -13.75 0.63 8.87
N ALA A 64 -14.70 0.58 9.79
CA ALA A 64 -15.20 1.74 10.51
C ALA A 64 -15.04 1.48 12.01
N SER A 65 -14.56 2.48 12.72
CA SER A 65 -14.42 2.48 14.18
C SER A 65 -15.19 3.66 14.78
N ASN A 66 -15.35 3.62 16.10
CA ASN A 66 -16.16 4.57 16.86
C ASN A 66 -17.65 4.54 16.49
N ASN A 67 -18.15 3.41 15.97
CA ASN A 67 -19.56 3.23 15.64
C ASN A 67 -20.45 3.52 16.86
N GLY A 68 -21.57 4.22 16.63
CA GLY A 68 -22.55 4.54 17.68
C GLY A 68 -22.28 5.83 18.46
N VAL A 69 -21.40 6.71 17.96
CA VAL A 69 -21.24 8.06 18.51
C VAL A 69 -22.50 8.92 18.37
N LEU A 70 -22.64 9.90 19.27
CA LEU A 70 -23.75 10.85 19.28
C LEU A 70 -23.81 11.64 17.97
N ALA A 71 -25.00 11.74 17.38
CA ALA A 71 -25.24 12.55 16.21
C ALA A 71 -25.40 14.05 16.60
N ASN A 72 -24.31 14.66 17.05
CA ASN A 72 -24.27 16.03 17.57
C ASN A 72 -23.33 16.95 16.79
N GLU A 73 -22.91 16.55 15.58
CA GLU A 73 -21.92 17.22 14.73
C GLU A 73 -20.49 17.33 15.29
N ASN A 74 -20.24 16.87 16.51
CA ASN A 74 -18.95 16.97 17.19
C ASN A 74 -18.24 15.61 17.32
N ALA A 75 -18.99 14.52 17.40
CA ALA A 75 -18.43 13.18 17.55
C ALA A 75 -18.15 12.51 16.19
N ALA A 76 -16.99 11.85 16.09
CA ALA A 76 -16.50 11.28 14.84
C ALA A 76 -16.65 9.76 14.77
N ASN A 77 -17.22 9.27 13.66
CA ASN A 77 -16.98 7.93 13.17
C ASN A 77 -15.75 7.96 12.26
N THR A 78 -14.78 7.09 12.51
CA THR A 78 -13.55 7.03 11.71
C THR A 78 -13.63 5.86 10.76
N VAL A 79 -13.40 6.13 9.47
CA VAL A 79 -13.30 5.11 8.43
C VAL A 79 -11.83 4.95 8.08
N SER A 80 -11.35 3.71 8.05
CA SER A 80 -9.97 3.37 7.75
C SER A 80 -9.92 2.41 6.58
N VAL A 81 -9.06 2.72 5.60
CA VAL A 81 -8.84 1.91 4.41
C VAL A 81 -7.35 1.65 4.21
N ASN A 82 -6.97 0.39 4.02
CA ASN A 82 -5.63 0.05 3.58
C ASN A 82 -5.64 -0.22 2.08
N VAL A 83 -4.69 0.37 1.36
CA VAL A 83 -4.46 0.18 -0.06
C VAL A 83 -3.11 -0.52 -0.25
N ALA A 84 -3.13 -1.59 -1.03
CA ALA A 84 -1.95 -2.35 -1.39
C ALA A 84 -2.00 -2.74 -2.87
N ASP A 85 -0.87 -3.09 -3.46
CA ASP A 85 -0.81 -3.67 -4.79
C ASP A 85 -1.26 -5.15 -4.78
N GLU A 86 -1.27 -5.80 -5.95
CA GLU A 86 -1.64 -7.22 -6.06
C GLU A 86 -0.80 -8.14 -5.16
N GLY A 87 0.49 -7.81 -5.02
CA GLY A 87 1.48 -8.51 -4.19
C GLY A 87 1.40 -8.20 -2.69
N SER A 88 0.36 -7.48 -2.25
CA SER A 88 0.17 -7.06 -0.86
C SER A 88 1.22 -6.07 -0.35
N ASN A 89 1.87 -5.32 -1.24
CA ASN A 89 2.75 -4.22 -0.84
C ASN A 89 1.93 -2.94 -0.59
N PRO A 90 2.10 -2.28 0.57
CA PRO A 90 1.38 -1.04 0.86
C PRO A 90 1.80 0.09 -0.08
N ILE A 91 0.80 0.77 -0.64
CA ILE A 91 1.00 1.89 -1.56
C ILE A 91 0.95 3.19 -0.78
N ASN A 92 2.04 3.96 -0.78
CA ASN A 92 2.14 5.25 -0.11
C ASN A 92 1.72 6.41 -1.04
N ASP A 93 1.22 7.49 -0.44
CA ASP A 93 0.80 8.73 -1.10
C ASP A 93 -0.31 8.54 -2.16
N HIS A 94 -1.05 7.43 -2.08
CA HIS A 94 -2.16 7.13 -2.98
C HIS A 94 -3.42 7.86 -2.53
N THR A 95 -4.08 8.55 -3.46
CA THR A 95 -5.30 9.30 -3.15
C THR A 95 -6.51 8.37 -3.14
N VAL A 96 -7.16 8.26 -1.98
CA VAL A 96 -8.41 7.53 -1.82
C VAL A 96 -9.57 8.51 -1.74
N THR A 97 -10.66 8.22 -2.46
CA THR A 97 -11.91 9.00 -2.39
C THR A 97 -12.97 8.21 -1.65
N PHE A 98 -13.63 8.85 -0.69
CA PHE A 98 -14.68 8.31 0.16
C PHE A 98 -16.03 8.85 -0.30
N ALA A 99 -17.06 7.99 -0.31
CA ALA A 99 -18.42 8.40 -0.59
C ALA A 99 -19.40 7.76 0.40
N VAL A 100 -20.22 8.59 1.03
CA VAL A 100 -21.37 8.16 1.83
C VAL A 100 -22.46 7.72 0.86
N LEU A 101 -22.90 6.45 0.90
CA LEU A 101 -24.01 6.01 0.02
C LEU A 101 -25.38 6.37 0.59
N SER A 102 -25.51 6.36 1.91
CA SER A 102 -26.78 6.53 2.60
C SER A 102 -26.56 7.10 3.99
N GLY A 103 -27.54 7.86 4.47
CA GLY A 103 -27.47 8.59 5.72
C GLY A 103 -27.02 10.04 5.53
N SER A 104 -27.14 10.83 6.58
CA SER A 104 -26.87 12.28 6.56
C SER A 104 -25.46 12.66 7.00
N ALA A 105 -24.55 11.68 7.15
CA ALA A 105 -23.19 11.94 7.61
C ALA A 105 -22.40 12.77 6.59
N THR A 106 -21.60 13.71 7.09
CA THR A 106 -20.70 14.56 6.31
C THR A 106 -19.30 14.48 6.87
N SER A 107 -18.30 14.86 6.08
CA SER A 107 -16.92 14.89 6.55
C SER A 107 -16.67 16.05 7.51
N PHE A 108 -15.71 15.88 8.42
CA PHE A 108 -15.35 16.94 9.37
C PHE A 108 -14.76 18.18 8.69
N ASN A 109 -14.02 17.99 7.61
CA ASN A 109 -13.21 19.01 6.93
C ASN A 109 -13.73 19.39 5.54
N ASN A 110 -14.96 18.99 5.19
CA ASN A 110 -15.53 19.13 3.83
C ASN A 110 -14.64 18.56 2.72
N GLN A 111 -13.69 17.67 3.04
CA GLN A 111 -12.94 16.89 2.06
C GLN A 111 -13.60 15.52 1.94
N ASN A 112 -13.46 14.88 0.79
CA ASN A 112 -13.86 13.49 0.57
C ASN A 112 -12.69 12.61 0.15
N THR A 113 -11.46 13.11 0.28
CA THR A 113 -10.26 12.36 -0.07
C THR A 113 -9.27 12.33 1.09
N ALA A 114 -8.44 11.28 1.11
CA ALA A 114 -7.27 11.19 1.98
C ALA A 114 -6.14 10.47 1.21
N LYS A 115 -4.89 10.81 1.54
CA LYS A 115 -3.72 10.10 1.00
C LYS A 115 -3.29 8.98 1.94
N THR A 116 -2.82 7.88 1.38
CA THR A 116 -2.30 6.76 2.18
C THR A 116 -0.92 7.07 2.76
N ASP A 117 -0.68 6.62 4.00
CA ASP A 117 0.62 6.68 4.66
C ASP A 117 1.61 5.62 4.14
N VAL A 118 2.76 5.47 4.79
CA VAL A 118 3.80 4.50 4.39
C VAL A 118 3.34 3.04 4.53
N ASN A 119 2.31 2.78 5.33
CA ASN A 119 1.67 1.49 5.55
C ASN A 119 0.44 1.29 4.63
N GLY A 120 0.20 2.22 3.70
CA GLY A 120 -0.93 2.17 2.79
C GLY A 120 -2.26 2.54 3.47
N LEU A 121 -2.24 3.09 4.69
CA LEU A 121 -3.44 3.44 5.44
C LEU A 121 -3.89 4.86 5.11
N ALA A 122 -5.16 5.03 4.75
CA ALA A 122 -5.85 6.30 4.70
C ALA A 122 -7.01 6.31 5.69
N THR A 123 -7.21 7.42 6.40
CA THR A 123 -8.28 7.60 7.39
C THR A 123 -9.19 8.75 7.00
N PHE A 124 -10.46 8.63 7.37
CA PHE A 124 -11.50 9.59 7.01
C PHE A 124 -12.54 9.71 8.12
N ASP A 125 -12.68 10.89 8.70
CA ASP A 125 -13.60 11.15 9.81
C ASP A 125 -14.93 11.74 9.34
N LEU A 126 -16.02 11.16 9.84
CA LEU A 126 -17.41 11.52 9.54
C LEU A 126 -18.14 11.98 10.79
N LYS A 127 -18.93 13.06 10.66
CA LYS A 127 -19.90 13.54 11.66
C LYS A 127 -21.32 13.43 11.13
N SER A 128 -22.29 13.46 12.04
CA SER A 128 -23.71 13.55 11.71
C SER A 128 -24.45 14.39 12.76
N SER A 129 -25.52 15.10 12.36
CA SER A 129 -26.54 15.71 13.24
C SER A 129 -27.81 14.87 13.36
N LYS A 130 -27.91 13.74 12.64
CA LYS A 130 -29.05 12.83 12.68
C LYS A 130 -28.65 11.44 13.10
N GLN A 131 -29.45 10.85 13.99
CA GLN A 131 -29.28 9.45 14.41
C GLN A 131 -29.80 8.53 13.29
N GLU A 132 -28.91 8.12 12.40
CA GLU A 132 -29.21 7.30 11.23
C GLU A 132 -28.07 6.31 10.95
N THR A 133 -28.39 5.13 10.40
CA THR A 133 -27.37 4.20 9.90
C THR A 133 -26.71 4.77 8.65
N THR A 134 -25.40 5.01 8.71
CA THR A 134 -24.60 5.46 7.56
C THR A 134 -23.88 4.28 6.92
N ARG A 135 -23.92 4.18 5.58
CA ARG A 135 -23.11 3.20 4.82
C ARG A 135 -22.10 3.94 3.95
N LEU A 136 -20.86 3.48 3.95
CA LEU A 136 -19.79 3.99 3.08
C LEU A 136 -19.45 3.01 1.94
N LYS A 137 -19.17 3.57 0.77
CA LYS A 137 -18.53 2.87 -0.35
C LYS A 137 -17.17 3.53 -0.46
N SER A 138 -16.14 2.73 -0.66
CA SER A 138 -14.91 3.25 -1.23
C SER A 138 -15.05 3.13 -2.76
N PRO A 139 -15.45 4.20 -3.48
CA PRO A 139 -15.33 4.20 -4.92
C PRO A 139 -13.84 4.28 -5.28
N LEU A 140 -13.19 3.13 -5.44
CA LEU A 140 -11.96 3.07 -6.23
C LEU A 140 -12.33 3.49 -7.66
N LYS A 141 -12.11 4.77 -7.98
CA LYS A 141 -11.96 5.21 -9.36
C LYS A 141 -10.45 5.25 -9.60
N MET A 142 -9.94 4.19 -10.23
CA MET A 142 -8.57 4.15 -10.73
C MET A 142 -8.52 5.11 -11.92
N ALA A 143 -7.73 6.18 -11.80
CA ALA A 143 -7.40 7.07 -12.91
C ALA A 143 -6.15 6.54 -13.63
#